data_AF-A0A060S415-F1
#
_entry.id   AF-A0A060S415-F1
#
_cell.length_a   1.000
_cell.length_b   1.000
_cell.length_c   1.000
_cell.angle_alpha   90.00
_cell.angle_beta   90.00
_cell.angle_gamma   90.00
#
_symmetry.space_group_name_H-M   'P 1'
#
loop_
_entity.id
_entity.type
_entity.pdbx_description
1 polymer ?
#
loop_
_entity_poly.entity_id
_entity_poly.type
_entity_poly.pdbx_seq_one_letter_code
_entity_poly.pdbx_strand_id
1 'polypeptide(L)'
;MNMASPQSPGTTLRHCKWCGKTERPSQKLKKCAACGYVLYCSKQCQRDGWLEHKEACRYMRESAERASPHYDVEVRPYGFTSAVAFSKALSDWTEAHSLALQLCSQAYVLQLGGVNFVKVPCKYMLVSRLVCRTKPEQRTTERNPATTFVIRSQALTEIEEWTRASPLNAQFWDGTAGEREQVAVRVKEQYGNAYACLMPMLFNCDGVSMSTSLNLPVLHIRKRFPLDSASMDMLKDVITLCIRSIDQGFPLRCPDGSPSPIPVPGHFSRRGGKWVWEPFFADWDDYSPTSVEYPALHQAIAALKTGMSPKHLLAAFLSLQF
;
A
#
# COMPACT_ATOMS: atom_id res chain seq x y z
N MET A 1 -5.92 -27.68 0.11
CA MET A 1 -5.25 -26.63 -0.67
C MET A 1 -5.25 -25.38 0.19
N ASN A 2 -4.09 -24.96 0.71
CA ASN A 2 -4.00 -23.77 1.57
C ASN A 2 -4.29 -22.52 0.74
N MET A 3 -5.30 -21.75 1.16
CA MET A 3 -5.67 -20.48 0.54
C MET A 3 -4.50 -19.49 0.72
N ALA A 4 -3.92 -19.03 -0.37
CA ALA A 4 -2.91 -17.97 -0.31
C ALA A 4 -3.61 -16.64 -0.01
N SER A 5 -3.66 -16.27 1.26
CA SER A 5 -4.16 -14.95 1.68
C SER A 5 -3.17 -13.85 1.27
N PRO A 6 -3.61 -12.59 1.11
CA PRO A 6 -2.69 -11.46 1.03
C PRO A 6 -1.73 -11.53 2.23
N GLN A 7 -0.41 -11.52 2.01
CA GLN A 7 0.54 -11.40 3.12
C GLN A 7 0.22 -10.10 3.86
N SER A 8 -0.24 -10.23 5.11
CA SER A 8 -0.55 -9.06 5.92
C SER A 8 0.75 -8.38 6.30
N PRO A 9 0.85 -7.04 6.18
CA PRO A 9 1.96 -6.33 6.79
C PRO A 9 1.90 -6.61 8.30
N GLY A 10 2.95 -7.25 8.84
CA GLY A 10 3.03 -7.56 10.27
C GLY A 10 2.88 -6.30 11.11
N THR A 11 2.62 -6.43 12.42
CA THR A 11 2.26 -5.32 13.32
C THR A 11 3.21 -4.10 13.34
N THR A 12 4.42 -4.21 12.77
CA THR A 12 5.40 -3.11 12.65
C THR A 12 5.71 -2.79 11.19
N LEU A 13 5.90 -1.50 10.87
CA LEU A 13 6.20 -1.01 9.52
C LEU A 13 7.63 -1.30 9.02
N ARG A 14 8.52 -1.78 9.90
CA ARG A 14 9.94 -1.96 9.59
C ARG A 14 10.26 -3.44 9.36
N HIS A 15 10.48 -3.81 8.11
CA HIS A 15 10.84 -5.17 7.70
C HIS A 15 12.09 -5.22 6.81
N CYS A 16 12.75 -6.38 6.78
CA CYS A 16 13.86 -6.65 5.87
C CYS A 16 13.33 -6.77 4.43
N LYS A 17 13.91 -6.02 3.48
CA LYS A 17 13.49 -6.04 2.06
C LYS A 17 13.68 -7.41 1.41
N TRP A 18 14.70 -8.17 1.82
CA TRP A 18 14.98 -9.50 1.27
C TRP A 18 14.09 -10.58 1.89
N CYS A 19 14.12 -10.73 3.22
CA CYS A 19 13.49 -11.87 3.89
C CYS A 19 12.14 -11.57 4.56
N GLY A 20 11.63 -10.33 4.47
CA GLY A 20 10.34 -9.91 5.02
C GLY A 20 10.27 -9.86 6.56
N LYS A 21 11.27 -10.36 7.28
CA LYS A 21 11.26 -10.38 8.75
C LYS A 21 11.23 -8.96 9.33
N THR A 22 10.36 -8.75 10.31
CA THR A 22 10.24 -7.51 11.06
C THR A 22 11.42 -7.31 12.02
N GLU A 23 11.67 -6.05 12.40
CA GLU A 23 12.72 -5.70 13.35
C GLU A 23 12.44 -6.26 14.75
N ARG A 24 13.37 -7.03 15.32
CA ARG A 24 13.29 -7.58 16.68
C ARG A 24 14.19 -6.79 17.63
N PRO A 25 13.92 -6.75 18.95
CA PRO A 25 14.83 -6.11 19.91
C PRO A 25 16.27 -6.61 19.81
N SER A 26 16.46 -7.91 19.57
CA SER A 26 17.76 -8.57 19.40
C SER A 26 18.39 -8.38 18.00
N GLN A 27 17.63 -7.90 17.01
CA GLN A 27 18.10 -7.75 15.63
C GLN A 27 17.51 -6.48 14.98
N LYS A 28 18.25 -5.38 15.10
CA LYS A 28 17.91 -4.11 14.44
C LYS A 28 18.15 -4.19 12.93
N LEU A 29 17.25 -3.61 12.15
CA LEU A 29 17.41 -3.51 10.70
C LEU A 29 18.43 -2.42 10.36
N LYS A 30 19.28 -2.73 9.38
CA LYS A 30 20.35 -1.85 8.88
C LYS A 30 19.92 -1.26 7.56
N LYS A 31 20.17 0.04 7.38
CA LYS A 31 19.95 0.72 6.10
C LYS A 31 21.03 0.31 5.09
N CYS A 32 20.67 0.24 3.81
CA CYS A 32 21.63 0.20 2.73
C CYS A 32 22.52 1.45 2.82
N ALA A 33 23.83 1.28 2.92
CA ALA A 33 24.77 2.40 3.09
C ALA A 33 24.87 3.30 1.84
N ALA A 34 24.52 2.77 0.66
CA ALA A 34 24.60 3.51 -0.60
C ALA A 34 23.37 4.42 -0.83
N CYS A 35 22.15 3.88 -0.72
CA CYS A 35 20.93 4.66 -0.97
C CYS A 35 20.30 5.21 0.31
N GLY A 36 20.49 4.57 1.47
CA GLY A 36 19.87 5.00 2.74
C GLY A 36 18.38 4.67 2.89
N TYR A 37 17.71 4.17 1.84
CA TYR A 37 16.25 3.92 1.82
C TYR A 37 15.85 2.50 2.22
N VAL A 38 16.56 1.48 1.73
CA VAL A 38 16.18 0.06 1.92
C VAL A 38 16.75 -0.51 3.23
N LEU A 39 15.96 -1.34 3.92
CA LEU A 39 16.33 -1.98 5.19
C LEU A 39 16.63 -3.48 5.03
N TYR A 40 17.69 -3.97 5.67
CA TYR A 40 18.06 -5.38 5.73
C TYR A 40 18.36 -5.81 7.16
N CYS A 41 18.01 -7.04 7.53
CA CYS A 41 18.30 -7.56 8.87
C CYS A 41 19.76 -8.00 9.06
N SER A 42 20.50 -8.19 7.97
CA SER A 42 21.91 -8.61 7.99
C SER A 42 22.64 -8.19 6.71
N LYS A 43 23.98 -8.22 6.75
CA LYS A 43 24.81 -8.04 5.54
C LYS A 43 24.56 -9.16 4.52
N GLN A 44 24.20 -10.36 4.99
CA GLN A 44 23.86 -11.49 4.12
C GLN A 44 22.60 -11.16 3.31
N CYS A 45 21.52 -10.75 3.97
CA CYS A 45 20.29 -10.35 3.26
C CYS A 45 20.49 -9.17 2.30
N GLN A 46 21.42 -8.25 2.60
CA GLN A 46 21.78 -7.19 1.66
C GLN A 46 22.50 -7.73 0.43
N ARG A 47 23.42 -8.71 0.59
CA ARG A 47 24.13 -9.35 -0.52
C ARG A 47 23.20 -10.19 -1.38
N ASP A 48 22.35 -10.99 -0.74
CA ASP A 48 21.38 -11.84 -1.42
C ASP A 48 20.42 -10.99 -2.27
N GLY A 49 19.92 -9.90 -1.69
CA GLY A 49 19.09 -8.93 -2.42
C GLY A 49 19.85 -7.90 -3.26
N TRP A 50 21.16 -8.04 -3.49
CA TRP A 50 21.95 -6.99 -4.16
C TRP A 50 21.69 -6.94 -5.67
N LEU A 51 21.69 -8.10 -6.36
CA LEU A 51 21.39 -8.16 -7.80
C LEU A 51 20.06 -7.46 -8.11
N GLU A 52 19.12 -7.66 -7.21
CA GLU A 52 17.78 -7.10 -7.23
C GLU A 52 17.72 -5.60 -6.90
N HIS A 53 18.47 -5.18 -5.89
CA HIS A 53 18.46 -3.79 -5.43
C HIS A 53 19.35 -2.88 -6.28
N LYS A 54 20.37 -3.38 -6.98
CA LYS A 54 21.46 -2.59 -7.57
C LYS A 54 20.98 -1.42 -8.45
N GLU A 55 20.10 -1.68 -9.41
CA GLU A 55 19.60 -0.63 -10.33
C GLU A 55 18.73 0.38 -9.60
N ALA A 56 17.81 -0.09 -8.74
CA ALA A 56 16.99 0.78 -7.90
C ALA A 56 17.84 1.58 -6.90
N CYS A 57 18.91 1.00 -6.36
CA CYS A 57 19.88 1.64 -5.47
C CYS A 57 20.60 2.77 -6.18
N ARG A 58 21.08 2.52 -7.42
CA ARG A 58 21.70 3.54 -8.26
C ARG A 58 20.73 4.68 -8.53
N TYR A 59 19.51 4.37 -8.97
CA TYR A 59 18.48 5.38 -9.21
C TYR A 59 18.14 6.20 -7.96
N MET A 60 17.89 5.55 -6.82
CA MET A 60 17.58 6.23 -5.56
C MET A 60 18.73 7.11 -5.09
N ARG A 61 19.98 6.64 -5.23
CA ARG A 61 21.17 7.41 -4.89
C ARG A 61 21.31 8.63 -5.80
N GLU A 62 21.27 8.45 -7.11
CA GLU A 62 21.37 9.58 -8.06
C GLU A 62 20.19 10.55 -7.93
N SER A 63 18.99 10.04 -7.65
CA SER A 63 17.81 10.86 -7.37
C SER A 63 18.05 11.70 -6.13
N ALA A 64 18.51 11.10 -5.02
CA ALA A 64 18.83 11.83 -3.79
C ALA A 64 19.95 12.88 -3.99
N GLU A 65 20.99 12.55 -4.76
CA GLU A 65 22.09 13.46 -5.10
C GLU A 65 21.62 14.65 -5.97
N ARG A 66 20.75 14.42 -6.97
CA ARG A 66 20.18 15.48 -7.83
C ARG A 66 19.12 16.34 -7.13
N ALA A 67 18.47 15.79 -6.11
CA ALA A 67 17.27 16.32 -5.47
C ALA A 67 17.49 17.31 -4.32
N SER A 68 18.66 17.27 -3.68
CA SER A 68 18.72 17.52 -2.23
C SER A 68 18.33 18.94 -1.77
N PRO A 69 18.64 20.06 -2.46
CA PRO A 69 18.20 21.37 -1.98
C PRO A 69 16.75 21.71 -2.37
N HIS A 70 16.33 21.34 -3.58
CA HIS A 70 15.04 21.75 -4.13
C HIS A 70 13.87 21.05 -3.43
N TYR A 71 13.92 19.72 -3.29
CA TYR A 71 12.84 18.99 -2.63
C TYR A 71 12.77 19.26 -1.13
N ASP A 72 13.89 19.58 -0.49
CA ASP A 72 13.89 19.99 0.92
C ASP A 72 13.07 21.28 1.12
N VAL A 73 13.10 22.21 0.16
CA VAL A 73 12.26 23.43 0.20
C VAL A 73 10.78 23.10 0.04
N GLU A 74 10.42 22.19 -0.89
CA GLU A 74 9.02 21.79 -1.14
C GLU A 74 8.36 21.14 0.08
N VAL A 75 9.12 20.44 0.93
CA VAL A 75 8.56 19.68 2.07
C VAL A 75 8.57 20.43 3.40
N ARG A 76 9.25 21.58 3.49
CA ARG A 76 9.28 22.44 4.69
C ARG A 76 7.89 22.95 5.11
N PRO A 77 6.99 23.37 4.19
CA PRO A 77 5.62 23.76 4.56
C PRO A 77 4.83 22.66 5.27
N TYR A 78 5.24 21.40 5.12
CA TYR A 78 4.63 20.24 5.78
C TYR A 78 5.38 19.84 7.07
N GLY A 79 6.39 20.60 7.49
CA GLY A 79 7.20 20.35 8.68
C GLY A 79 8.29 19.30 8.51
N PHE A 80 8.59 18.84 7.30
CA PHE A 80 9.71 17.91 7.10
C PHE A 80 11.02 18.68 6.97
N THR A 81 12.06 18.19 7.65
CA THR A 81 13.40 18.77 7.61
C THR A 81 14.15 18.41 6.34
N SER A 82 13.71 17.36 5.62
CA SER A 82 14.28 16.94 4.34
C SER A 82 13.32 16.06 3.54
N ALA A 83 13.55 15.98 2.23
CA ALA A 83 12.84 15.12 1.29
C ALA A 83 12.95 13.64 1.67
N VAL A 84 14.08 13.21 2.26
CA VAL A 84 14.26 11.86 2.79
C VAL A 84 13.28 11.58 3.94
N ALA A 85 13.07 12.54 4.84
CA ALA A 85 12.11 12.39 5.93
C ALA A 85 10.66 12.31 5.41
N PHE A 86 10.34 13.11 4.39
CA PHE A 86 9.05 13.08 3.72
C PHE A 86 8.81 11.74 2.99
N SER A 87 9.77 11.29 2.17
CA SER A 87 9.73 10.01 1.45
C SER A 87 9.52 8.84 2.42
N LYS A 88 10.21 8.87 3.57
CA LYS A 88 9.99 7.88 4.62
C LYS A 88 8.56 7.91 5.15
N ALA A 89 8.01 9.09 5.43
CA ALA A 89 6.64 9.18 5.93
C ALA A 89 5.61 8.71 4.90
N LEU A 90 5.86 8.98 3.61
CA LEU A 90 5.04 8.47 2.52
C LEU A 90 5.11 6.94 2.43
N SER A 91 6.30 6.36 2.54
CA SER A 91 6.50 4.91 2.59
C SER A 91 5.85 4.27 3.82
N ASP A 92 5.91 4.92 4.99
CA ASP A 92 5.27 4.43 6.20
C ASP A 92 3.74 4.46 6.06
N TRP A 93 3.19 5.46 5.37
CA TRP A 93 1.75 5.58 5.08
C TRP A 93 1.27 4.55 4.05
N THR A 94 2.01 4.33 2.96
CA THR A 94 1.67 3.30 1.97
C THR A 94 1.71 1.90 2.59
N GLU A 95 2.67 1.62 3.47
CA GLU A 95 2.74 0.36 4.22
C GLU A 95 1.64 0.25 5.28
N ALA A 96 1.29 1.35 5.97
CA ALA A 96 0.17 1.36 6.92
C ALA A 96 -1.12 0.88 6.24
N HIS A 97 -1.36 1.34 5.01
CA HIS A 97 -2.58 1.14 4.23
C HIS A 97 -2.48 0.09 3.12
N SER A 98 -1.39 -0.69 3.05
CA SER A 98 -1.09 -1.55 1.89
C SER A 98 -2.20 -2.54 1.58
N LEU A 99 -2.86 -3.11 2.60
CA LEU A 99 -3.96 -4.03 2.41
C LEU A 99 -5.22 -3.34 1.86
N ALA A 100 -5.60 -2.18 2.41
CA ALA A 100 -6.73 -1.41 1.89
C ALA A 100 -6.48 -0.93 0.46
N LEU A 101 -5.25 -0.49 0.15
CA LEU A 101 -4.83 -0.11 -1.20
C LEU A 101 -4.92 -1.29 -2.17
N GLN A 102 -4.47 -2.50 -1.77
CA GLN A 102 -4.57 -3.70 -2.59
C GLN A 102 -6.03 -4.10 -2.86
N LEU A 103 -6.86 -4.21 -1.82
CA LEU A 103 -8.26 -4.62 -1.96
C LEU A 103 -9.04 -3.62 -2.80
N CYS A 104 -8.84 -2.32 -2.57
CA CYS A 104 -9.44 -1.25 -3.37
C CYS A 104 -9.02 -1.35 -4.84
N SER A 105 -7.72 -1.51 -5.11
CA SER A 105 -7.16 -1.65 -6.45
C SER A 105 -7.76 -2.85 -7.19
N GLN A 106 -7.82 -4.01 -6.54
CA GLN A 106 -8.41 -5.22 -7.11
C GLN A 106 -9.90 -5.05 -7.37
N ALA A 107 -10.65 -4.51 -6.42
CA ALA A 107 -12.09 -4.29 -6.59
C ALA A 107 -12.38 -3.32 -7.74
N TYR A 108 -11.60 -2.24 -7.84
CA TYR A 108 -11.71 -1.26 -8.92
C TYR A 108 -11.40 -1.87 -10.29
N VAL A 109 -10.33 -2.67 -10.41
CA VAL A 109 -10.01 -3.38 -11.66
C VAL A 109 -11.13 -4.34 -12.07
N LEU A 110 -11.72 -5.07 -11.11
CA LEU A 110 -12.85 -5.96 -11.41
C LEU A 110 -14.08 -5.19 -11.90
N GLN A 111 -14.37 -4.00 -11.36
CA GLN A 111 -15.45 -3.15 -11.87
C GLN A 111 -15.25 -2.71 -13.32
N LEU A 112 -14.00 -2.54 -13.74
CA LEU A 112 -13.65 -2.13 -15.10
C LEU A 112 -13.66 -3.30 -16.11
N GLY A 113 -13.79 -4.54 -15.65
CA GLY A 113 -13.75 -5.74 -16.51
C GLY A 113 -12.53 -6.63 -16.29
N GLY A 114 -11.79 -6.43 -15.19
CA GLY A 114 -10.67 -7.27 -14.79
C GLY A 114 -9.53 -7.28 -15.79
N VAL A 115 -8.89 -8.45 -15.94
CA VAL A 115 -7.77 -8.67 -16.87
C VAL A 115 -8.11 -8.34 -18.33
N ASN A 116 -9.37 -8.45 -18.73
CA ASN A 116 -9.81 -8.12 -20.10
C ASN A 116 -9.71 -6.63 -20.38
N PHE A 117 -9.92 -5.80 -19.37
CA PHE A 117 -9.80 -4.36 -19.45
C PHE A 117 -8.34 -3.92 -19.32
N VAL A 118 -7.66 -4.31 -18.24
CA VAL A 118 -6.29 -3.83 -17.96
C VAL A 118 -5.22 -4.39 -18.89
N LYS A 119 -5.51 -5.51 -19.56
CA LYS A 119 -4.59 -6.32 -20.38
C LYS A 119 -3.45 -6.95 -19.57
N VAL A 120 -2.78 -7.91 -20.19
CA VAL A 120 -1.61 -8.60 -19.62
C VAL A 120 -0.48 -8.53 -20.66
N PRO A 121 0.65 -7.85 -20.37
CA PRO A 121 0.91 -7.06 -19.16
C PRO A 121 -0.06 -5.87 -19.00
N CYS A 122 -0.23 -5.39 -17.76
CA CYS A 122 -1.10 -4.25 -17.45
C CYS A 122 -0.65 -3.02 -18.26
N LYS A 123 -1.58 -2.40 -18.99
CA LYS A 123 -1.33 -1.17 -19.75
C LYS A 123 -1.58 0.11 -18.96
N TYR A 124 -2.14 -0.01 -17.76
CA TYR A 124 -2.59 1.12 -16.96
C TYR A 124 -1.90 1.17 -15.60
N MET A 125 -1.84 2.38 -15.04
CA MET A 125 -1.47 2.64 -13.66
C MET A 125 -2.54 3.48 -12.96
N LEU A 126 -2.64 3.31 -11.64
CA LEU A 126 -3.52 4.12 -10.80
C LEU A 126 -2.72 5.29 -10.21
N VAL A 127 -2.96 6.50 -10.68
CA VAL A 127 -2.30 7.72 -10.18
C VAL A 127 -3.15 8.32 -9.07
N SER A 128 -2.63 8.33 -7.85
CA SER A 128 -3.25 8.90 -6.65
C SER A 128 -2.61 10.24 -6.30
N ARG A 129 -3.41 11.29 -6.25
CA ARG A 129 -3.01 12.59 -5.70
C ARG A 129 -3.28 12.62 -4.21
N LEU A 130 -2.25 12.94 -3.45
CA LEU A 130 -2.26 12.96 -2.00
C LEU A 130 -2.20 14.39 -1.48
N VAL A 131 -2.83 14.61 -0.32
CA VAL A 131 -2.63 15.81 0.49
C VAL A 131 -1.91 15.41 1.76
N CYS A 132 -0.78 16.06 2.04
CA CYS A 132 -0.10 15.92 3.32
C CYS A 132 -0.85 16.70 4.41
N ARG A 133 -1.17 16.03 5.53
CA ARG A 133 -1.90 16.61 6.66
C ARG A 133 -1.01 17.13 7.78
N THR A 134 0.30 16.96 7.66
CA THR A 134 1.23 17.41 8.69
C THR A 134 1.43 18.93 8.63
N LYS A 135 1.68 19.52 9.79
CA LYS A 135 1.93 20.96 9.95
C LYS A 135 3.39 21.22 10.34
N PRO A 136 3.94 22.41 10.05
CA PRO A 136 5.32 22.78 10.41
C PRO A 136 5.68 22.52 11.88
N GLU A 137 4.74 22.72 12.79
CA GLU A 137 4.93 22.64 14.23
C GLU A 137 4.86 21.20 14.78
N GLN A 138 4.38 20.25 13.96
CA GLN A 138 4.13 18.88 14.40
C GLN A 138 5.42 18.09 14.55
N ARG A 139 5.65 17.52 15.74
CA ARG A 139 6.85 16.73 16.04
C ARG A 139 6.85 15.42 15.27
N THR A 140 8.04 14.90 14.95
CA THR A 140 8.20 13.59 14.28
C THR A 140 7.50 12.45 15.03
N THR A 141 7.43 12.54 16.37
CA THR A 141 6.75 11.56 17.21
C THR A 141 5.23 11.52 17.02
N GLU A 142 4.64 12.64 16.60
CA GLU A 142 3.19 12.85 16.42
C GLU A 142 2.70 12.50 15.01
N ARG A 143 3.62 12.23 14.06
CA ARG A 143 3.27 11.89 12.67
C ARG A 143 2.84 10.43 12.58
N ASN A 144 1.56 10.19 12.80
CA ASN A 144 0.97 8.85 12.76
C ASN A 144 0.90 8.36 11.30
N PRO A 145 1.52 7.20 10.99
CA PRO A 145 1.60 6.67 9.63
C PRO A 145 0.23 6.42 8.98
N ALA A 146 -0.84 6.20 9.76
CA ALA A 146 -2.18 6.04 9.22
C ALA A 146 -2.83 7.36 8.73
N THR A 147 -2.34 8.52 9.19
CA THR A 147 -3.05 9.81 9.01
C THR A 147 -2.23 10.91 8.35
N THR A 148 -0.93 10.67 8.10
CA THR A 148 -0.01 11.65 7.51
C THR A 148 -0.49 12.17 6.16
N PHE A 149 -1.12 11.33 5.35
CA PHE A 149 -1.63 11.66 4.03
C PHE A 149 -3.10 11.21 3.88
N VAL A 150 -3.80 11.86 2.97
CA VAL A 150 -5.12 11.42 2.48
C VAL A 150 -5.15 11.44 0.97
N ILE A 151 -6.01 10.61 0.39
CA ILE A 151 -6.19 10.56 -1.06
C ILE A 151 -7.18 11.66 -1.44
N ARG A 152 -6.74 12.63 -2.24
CA ARG A 152 -7.63 13.66 -2.80
C ARG A 152 -8.38 13.16 -4.02
N SER A 153 -7.67 12.45 -4.90
CA SER A 153 -8.25 11.94 -6.15
C SER A 153 -7.42 10.78 -6.68
N GLN A 154 -8.06 9.89 -7.43
CA GLN A 154 -7.39 8.82 -8.16
C GLN A 154 -7.83 8.83 -9.62
N ALA A 155 -6.91 8.53 -10.52
CA ALA A 155 -7.19 8.41 -11.94
C ALA A 155 -6.46 7.21 -12.52
N LEU A 156 -7.12 6.52 -13.45
CA LEU A 156 -6.46 5.53 -14.26
C LEU A 156 -5.72 6.24 -15.40
N THR A 157 -4.48 5.88 -15.64
CA THR A 157 -3.63 6.49 -16.68
C THR A 157 -2.97 5.40 -17.49
N GLU A 158 -2.98 5.51 -18.82
CA GLU A 158 -2.24 4.59 -19.68
C GLU A 158 -0.73 4.82 -19.49
N ILE A 159 0.00 3.75 -19.24
CA ILE A 159 1.43 3.80 -18.90
C ILE A 159 2.23 4.41 -20.06
N GLU A 160 1.90 4.04 -21.30
CA GLU A 160 2.59 4.53 -22.49
C GLU A 160 2.38 6.02 -22.72
N GLU A 161 1.17 6.52 -22.48
CA GLU A 161 0.88 7.96 -22.54
C GLU A 161 1.66 8.71 -21.45
N TRP A 162 1.65 8.18 -20.22
CA TRP A 162 2.34 8.79 -19.09
C TRP A 162 3.86 8.84 -19.26
N THR A 163 4.48 7.78 -19.79
CA THR A 163 5.94 7.77 -20.06
C THR A 163 6.31 8.72 -21.19
N ARG A 164 5.48 8.82 -22.24
CA ARG A 164 5.70 9.77 -23.36
C ARG A 164 5.57 11.22 -22.93
N ALA A 165 4.77 11.51 -21.90
CA ALA A 165 4.52 12.87 -21.44
C ALA A 165 5.75 13.58 -20.86
N SER A 166 6.78 12.85 -20.40
CA SER A 166 8.01 13.46 -19.87
C SER A 166 9.20 12.47 -19.88
N PRO A 167 10.41 12.90 -20.27
CA PRO A 167 11.62 12.09 -20.13
C PRO A 167 11.88 11.62 -18.70
N LEU A 168 11.48 12.41 -17.68
CA LEU A 168 11.61 12.02 -16.27
C LEU A 168 10.68 10.86 -15.92
N ASN A 169 9.50 10.79 -16.52
CA ASN A 169 8.55 9.69 -16.33
C ASN A 169 9.09 8.40 -16.95
N ALA A 170 9.62 8.49 -18.18
CA ALA A 170 10.28 7.35 -18.83
C ALA A 170 11.48 6.86 -18.00
N GLN A 171 12.34 7.76 -17.52
CA GLN A 171 13.47 7.42 -16.67
C GLN A 171 13.04 6.77 -15.34
N PHE A 172 11.99 7.28 -14.71
CA PHE A 172 11.41 6.68 -13.49
C PHE A 172 10.88 5.27 -13.78
N TRP A 173 10.13 5.11 -14.88
CA TRP A 173 9.56 3.83 -15.28
C TRP A 173 10.67 2.80 -15.51
N ASP A 174 11.66 3.11 -16.34
CA ASP A 174 12.75 2.21 -16.66
C ASP A 174 13.61 1.90 -15.43
N GLY A 175 13.93 2.93 -14.63
CA GLY A 175 14.72 2.79 -13.41
C GLY A 175 14.08 1.91 -12.32
N THR A 176 12.77 1.69 -12.39
CA THR A 176 12.02 0.83 -11.44
C THR A 176 11.64 -0.53 -12.02
N ALA A 177 12.10 -0.89 -13.23
CA ALA A 177 11.77 -2.16 -13.88
C ALA A 177 12.18 -3.40 -13.08
N GLY A 178 13.40 -3.41 -12.53
CA GLY A 178 13.89 -4.54 -11.73
C GLY A 178 13.08 -4.77 -10.45
N GLU A 179 12.62 -3.70 -9.80
CA GLU A 179 11.72 -3.83 -8.64
C GLU A 179 10.37 -4.43 -9.04
N ARG A 180 9.80 -4.00 -10.17
CA ARG A 180 8.54 -4.58 -10.68
C ARG A 180 8.67 -6.07 -10.98
N GLU A 181 9.77 -6.49 -11.59
CA GLU A 181 10.02 -7.91 -11.89
C GLU A 181 10.07 -8.76 -10.61
N GLN A 182 10.76 -8.29 -9.56
CA GLN A 182 10.82 -9.01 -8.28
C GLN A 182 9.48 -9.09 -7.56
N VAL A 183 8.73 -7.98 -7.57
CA VAL A 183 7.38 -7.99 -7.03
C VAL A 183 6.53 -8.99 -7.81
N ALA A 184 6.67 -9.05 -9.14
CA ALA A 184 5.94 -10.00 -9.97
C ALA A 184 6.29 -11.46 -9.64
N VAL A 185 7.58 -11.77 -9.42
CA VAL A 185 8.03 -13.10 -8.99
C VAL A 185 7.41 -13.47 -7.64
N ARG A 186 7.59 -12.64 -6.60
CA ARG A 186 7.05 -12.92 -5.26
C ARG A 186 5.53 -13.06 -5.25
N VAL A 187 4.84 -12.19 -5.98
CA VAL A 187 3.38 -12.23 -6.10
C VAL A 187 2.94 -13.49 -6.86
N LYS A 188 3.68 -13.91 -7.91
CA LYS A 188 3.39 -15.16 -8.62
C LYS A 188 3.59 -16.38 -7.74
N GLU A 189 4.63 -16.41 -6.92
CA GLU A 189 4.84 -17.49 -5.94
C GLU A 189 3.69 -17.55 -4.93
N GLN A 190 3.18 -16.39 -4.52
CA GLN A 190 2.07 -16.29 -3.56
C GLN A 190 0.74 -16.73 -4.17
N TYR A 191 0.34 -16.20 -5.33
CA TYR A 191 -1.00 -16.41 -5.89
C TYR A 191 -1.06 -17.49 -6.98
N GLY A 192 0.08 -18.05 -7.40
CA GLY A 192 0.16 -19.12 -8.40
C GLY A 192 -0.54 -18.75 -9.71
N ASN A 193 -1.41 -19.63 -10.19
CA ASN A 193 -2.13 -19.46 -11.46
C ASN A 193 -3.18 -18.34 -11.43
N ALA A 194 -3.55 -17.84 -10.23
CA ALA A 194 -4.45 -16.69 -10.14
C ALA A 194 -3.73 -15.37 -10.50
N TYR A 195 -2.40 -15.31 -10.41
CA TYR A 195 -1.64 -14.11 -10.76
C TYR A 195 -1.67 -13.84 -12.27
N ALA A 196 -2.11 -12.63 -12.65
CA ALA A 196 -2.12 -12.20 -14.05
C ALA A 196 -0.95 -11.24 -14.36
N CYS A 197 -0.88 -10.12 -13.63
CA CYS A 197 0.14 -9.09 -13.81
C CYS A 197 0.18 -8.16 -12.60
N LEU A 198 1.05 -7.15 -12.62
CA LEU A 198 1.06 -6.05 -11.65
C LEU A 198 0.33 -4.83 -12.22
N MET A 199 -0.47 -4.17 -11.39
CA MET A 199 -0.92 -2.80 -11.62
C MET A 199 -0.06 -1.85 -10.78
N PRO A 200 0.74 -0.97 -11.42
CA PRO A 200 1.44 0.09 -10.71
C PRO A 200 0.43 1.11 -10.15
N MET A 201 0.71 1.58 -8.94
CA MET A 201 -0.01 2.66 -8.29
C MET A 201 0.98 3.76 -7.93
N LEU A 202 0.83 4.93 -8.53
CA LEU A 202 1.72 6.07 -8.35
C LEU A 202 1.11 7.06 -7.36
N PHE A 203 1.91 7.56 -6.42
CA PHE A 203 1.51 8.52 -5.41
C PHE A 203 2.25 9.84 -5.62
N ASN A 204 1.49 10.90 -5.86
CA ASN A 204 1.98 12.26 -6.01
C ASN A 204 1.38 13.11 -4.90
N CYS A 205 2.21 13.79 -4.11
CA CYS A 205 1.70 14.71 -3.08
C CYS A 205 1.62 16.13 -3.63
N ASP A 206 0.52 16.82 -3.36
CA ASP A 206 0.36 18.22 -3.75
C ASP A 206 1.52 19.07 -3.23
N GLY A 207 2.07 19.93 -4.08
CA GLY A 207 3.20 20.81 -3.74
C GLY A 207 4.54 20.11 -3.58
N VAL A 208 4.65 18.80 -3.86
CA VAL A 208 5.90 18.04 -3.81
C VAL A 208 6.10 17.31 -5.14
N SER A 209 7.24 17.56 -5.78
CA SER A 209 7.56 17.01 -7.11
C SER A 209 8.03 15.55 -7.07
N MET A 210 8.19 14.98 -5.88
CA MET A 210 8.61 13.59 -5.67
C MET A 210 7.41 12.63 -5.71
N SER A 211 7.60 11.50 -6.38
CA SER A 211 6.63 10.41 -6.46
C SER A 211 7.14 9.14 -5.78
N THR A 212 6.21 8.28 -5.36
CA THR A 212 6.49 6.91 -4.93
C THR A 212 5.50 5.98 -5.60
N SER A 213 5.88 4.72 -5.85
CA SER A 213 4.97 3.73 -6.42
C SER A 213 4.85 2.48 -5.55
N LEU A 214 3.69 1.85 -5.63
CA LEU A 214 3.47 0.46 -5.24
C LEU A 214 3.14 -0.35 -6.49
N ASN A 215 3.39 -1.64 -6.46
CA ASN A 215 2.99 -2.55 -7.52
C ASN A 215 2.08 -3.62 -6.94
N LEU A 216 0.80 -3.60 -7.32
CA LEU A 216 -0.25 -4.39 -6.71
C LEU A 216 -0.66 -5.54 -7.64
N PRO A 217 -0.97 -6.74 -7.11
CA PRO A 217 -1.42 -7.87 -7.90
C PRO A 217 -2.75 -7.60 -8.61
N VAL A 218 -2.79 -7.87 -9.92
CA VAL A 218 -4.02 -8.15 -10.67
C VAL A 218 -4.19 -9.66 -10.75
N LEU A 219 -5.37 -10.13 -10.38
CA LEU A 219 -5.69 -11.56 -10.33
C LEU A 219 -6.75 -11.93 -11.38
N HIS A 220 -6.61 -13.12 -11.94
CA HIS A 220 -7.71 -13.80 -12.61
C HIS A 220 -8.78 -14.17 -11.58
N ILE A 221 -10.05 -14.06 -11.98
CA ILE A 221 -11.19 -14.54 -11.19
C ILE A 221 -11.92 -15.64 -11.94
N ARG A 222 -12.61 -16.54 -11.23
CA ARG A 222 -13.38 -17.63 -11.85
C ARG A 222 -14.64 -17.15 -12.57
N LYS A 223 -15.22 -16.03 -12.13
CA LYS A 223 -16.44 -15.50 -12.74
C LYS A 223 -16.15 -14.95 -14.14
N ARG A 224 -17.11 -15.15 -15.05
CA ARG A 224 -17.08 -14.55 -16.38
C ARG A 224 -17.47 -13.08 -16.29
N PHE A 225 -16.89 -12.27 -17.18
CA PHE A 225 -17.28 -10.88 -17.38
C PHE A 225 -18.38 -10.76 -18.46
N PRO A 226 -19.27 -9.76 -18.39
CA PRO A 226 -19.39 -8.77 -17.30
C PRO A 226 -19.92 -9.42 -16.00
N LEU A 227 -19.55 -8.85 -14.85
CA LEU A 227 -20.03 -9.33 -13.56
C LEU A 227 -21.51 -8.98 -13.36
N ASP A 228 -22.22 -9.82 -12.61
CA ASP A 228 -23.61 -9.56 -12.21
C ASP A 228 -23.74 -8.31 -11.31
N SER A 229 -24.95 -7.74 -11.24
CA SER A 229 -25.22 -6.50 -10.48
C SER A 229 -24.86 -6.63 -8.99
N ALA A 230 -25.17 -7.78 -8.37
CA ALA A 230 -24.85 -8.05 -6.98
C ALA A 230 -23.33 -8.01 -6.72
N SER A 231 -22.54 -8.59 -7.62
CA SER A 231 -21.07 -8.54 -7.56
C SER A 231 -20.59 -7.10 -7.75
N MET A 232 -21.16 -6.35 -8.69
CA MET A 232 -20.79 -4.95 -8.92
C MET A 232 -21.08 -4.07 -7.70
N ASP A 233 -22.21 -4.26 -7.02
CA ASP A 233 -22.57 -3.52 -5.81
C ASP A 233 -21.69 -3.91 -4.62
N MET A 234 -21.38 -5.21 -4.46
CA MET A 234 -20.39 -5.68 -3.50
C MET A 234 -19.01 -5.02 -3.72
N LEU A 235 -18.54 -4.93 -4.98
CA LEU A 235 -17.27 -4.26 -5.30
C LEU A 235 -17.28 -2.77 -4.93
N LYS A 236 -18.42 -2.06 -5.12
CA LYS A 236 -18.55 -0.65 -4.69
C LYS A 236 -18.42 -0.50 -3.18
N ASP A 237 -19.00 -1.42 -2.43
CA ASP A 237 -18.92 -1.42 -0.96
C ASP A 237 -17.51 -1.74 -0.46
N VAL A 238 -16.80 -2.69 -1.10
CA VAL A 238 -15.37 -2.96 -0.80
C VAL A 238 -14.51 -1.71 -1.03
N ILE A 239 -14.69 -1.04 -2.17
CA ILE A 239 -14.00 0.21 -2.48
C ILE A 239 -14.33 1.27 -1.44
N THR A 240 -15.61 1.42 -1.08
CA THR A 240 -16.07 2.39 -0.06
C THR A 240 -15.43 2.14 1.30
N LEU A 241 -15.40 0.89 1.77
CA LEU A 241 -14.75 0.51 3.02
C LEU A 241 -13.25 0.83 2.99
N CYS A 242 -12.56 0.47 1.91
CA CYS A 242 -11.12 0.68 1.79
C CYS A 242 -10.75 2.17 1.72
N ILE A 243 -11.45 2.97 0.91
CA ILE A 243 -11.22 4.42 0.82
C ILE A 243 -11.44 5.08 2.18
N ARG A 244 -12.53 4.73 2.88
CA ARG A 244 -12.82 5.30 4.21
C ARG A 244 -11.81 4.86 5.27
N SER A 245 -11.33 3.62 5.22
CA SER A 245 -10.23 3.14 6.06
C SER A 245 -8.97 3.99 5.89
N ILE A 246 -8.62 4.30 4.64
CA ILE A 246 -7.46 5.11 4.30
C ILE A 246 -7.64 6.56 4.80
N ASP A 247 -8.74 7.20 4.43
CA ASP A 247 -8.95 8.64 4.67
C ASP A 247 -9.22 8.99 6.14
N GLN A 248 -9.82 8.06 6.88
CA GLN A 248 -10.14 8.23 8.30
C GLN A 248 -9.10 7.56 9.23
N GLY A 249 -8.07 6.90 8.67
CA GLY A 249 -6.91 6.47 9.43
C GLY A 249 -7.15 5.26 10.34
N PHE A 250 -7.98 4.30 9.92
CA PHE A 250 -8.13 3.01 10.58
C PHE A 250 -7.64 1.87 9.67
N PRO A 251 -6.33 1.62 9.56
CA PRO A 251 -5.81 0.69 8.57
C PRO A 251 -6.29 -0.74 8.82
N LEU A 252 -6.69 -1.42 7.75
CA LEU A 252 -7.07 -2.83 7.75
C LEU A 252 -5.82 -3.72 7.77
N ARG A 253 -5.74 -4.69 8.69
CA ARG A 253 -4.70 -5.73 8.70
C ARG A 253 -5.25 -7.07 9.17
N CYS A 254 -4.56 -8.16 8.82
CA CYS A 254 -4.84 -9.46 9.40
C CYS A 254 -3.99 -9.62 10.68
N PRO A 255 -4.58 -9.90 11.85
CA PRO A 255 -3.84 -10.11 13.08
C PRO A 255 -2.92 -11.34 12.96
N ASP A 256 -1.72 -11.25 13.54
CA ASP A 256 -0.77 -12.36 13.57
C ASP A 256 -1.41 -13.56 14.31
N GLY A 257 -1.41 -14.73 13.68
CA GLY A 257 -1.99 -15.95 14.26
C GLY A 257 -3.53 -16.04 14.20
N SER A 258 -4.21 -15.08 13.54
CA SER A 258 -5.65 -15.19 13.31
C SER A 258 -5.99 -16.41 12.43
N PRO A 259 -7.00 -17.22 12.79
CA PRO A 259 -7.48 -18.30 11.94
C PRO A 259 -8.26 -17.79 10.72
N SER A 260 -8.67 -16.52 10.74
CA SER A 260 -9.46 -15.88 9.70
C SER A 260 -8.55 -15.05 8.78
N PRO A 261 -8.61 -15.24 7.45
CA PRO A 261 -7.89 -14.41 6.49
C PRO A 261 -8.55 -13.04 6.29
N ILE A 262 -9.66 -12.76 6.99
CA ILE A 262 -10.42 -11.52 6.86
C ILE A 262 -9.73 -10.41 7.67
N PRO A 263 -9.35 -9.29 7.05
CA PRO A 263 -8.71 -8.23 7.79
C PRO A 263 -9.69 -7.47 8.68
N VAL A 264 -9.17 -7.02 9.81
CA VAL A 264 -9.88 -6.22 10.80
C VAL A 264 -9.30 -4.80 10.84
N PRO A 265 -10.11 -3.80 11.22
CA PRO A 265 -9.64 -2.44 11.42
C PRO A 265 -8.82 -2.32 12.71
N GLY A 266 -7.92 -1.36 12.72
CA GLY A 266 -7.12 -1.05 13.89
C GLY A 266 -6.54 0.36 13.82
N HIS A 267 -5.64 0.66 14.74
CA HIS A 267 -4.97 1.94 14.81
C HIS A 267 -3.48 1.77 15.10
N PHE A 268 -2.70 2.81 14.79
CA PHE A 268 -1.29 2.86 15.19
C PHE A 268 -1.14 3.61 16.50
N SER A 269 -0.52 2.97 17.48
CA SER A 269 -0.13 3.54 18.77
C SER A 269 1.40 3.57 18.92
N ARG A 270 1.92 4.42 19.81
CA ARG A 270 3.36 4.49 20.11
C ARG A 270 3.69 3.55 21.27
N ARG A 271 4.49 2.51 21.00
CA ARG A 271 5.07 1.63 22.05
C ARG A 271 6.59 1.61 21.92
N GLY A 272 7.29 1.92 23.02
CA GLY A 272 8.76 1.94 23.04
C GLY A 272 9.39 2.84 21.96
N GLY A 273 8.75 3.98 21.66
CA GLY A 273 9.21 4.91 20.62
C GLY A 273 8.95 4.47 19.19
N LYS A 274 8.25 3.35 18.95
CA LYS A 274 7.90 2.83 17.62
C LYS A 274 6.40 2.87 17.39
N TRP A 275 5.99 3.00 16.13
CA TRP A 275 4.60 2.81 15.72
C TRP A 275 4.30 1.31 15.67
N VAL A 276 3.25 0.90 16.38
CA VAL A 276 2.74 -0.47 16.42
C VAL A 276 1.27 -0.42 16.04
N TRP A 277 0.86 -1.27 15.11
CA TRP A 277 -0.56 -1.42 14.77
C TRP A 277 -1.24 -2.36 15.77
N GLU A 278 -2.41 -1.97 16.23
CA GLU A 278 -3.24 -2.72 17.17
C GLU A 278 -4.67 -2.83 16.61
N PRO A 279 -5.25 -4.03 16.56
CA PRO A 279 -6.62 -4.20 16.12
C PRO A 279 -7.59 -3.53 17.10
N PHE A 280 -8.71 -3.00 16.60
CA PHE A 280 -9.81 -2.58 17.48
C PHE A 280 -10.47 -3.78 18.17
N PHE A 281 -10.49 -4.92 17.49
CA PHE A 281 -11.07 -6.18 17.96
C PHE A 281 -10.44 -7.35 17.19
N ALA A 282 -10.50 -8.56 17.76
CA ALA A 282 -9.81 -9.73 17.20
C ALA A 282 -10.51 -10.28 15.94
N ASP A 283 -11.84 -10.33 15.95
CA ASP A 283 -12.66 -10.71 14.79
C ASP A 283 -13.85 -9.76 14.65
N TRP A 284 -14.42 -9.67 13.44
CA TRP A 284 -15.62 -8.89 13.18
C TRP A 284 -16.85 -9.34 13.99
N ASP A 285 -16.87 -10.56 14.53
CA ASP A 285 -17.93 -11.00 15.45
C ASP A 285 -17.88 -10.25 16.80
N ASP A 286 -16.75 -9.65 17.15
CA ASP A 286 -16.57 -8.84 18.36
C ASP A 286 -16.93 -7.35 18.14
N TYR A 287 -17.26 -6.96 16.90
CA TYR A 287 -17.63 -5.57 16.59
C TYR A 287 -18.95 -5.19 17.24
N SER A 288 -18.94 -4.09 18.00
CA SER A 288 -20.14 -3.50 18.58
C SER A 288 -20.52 -2.21 17.84
N PRO A 289 -21.70 -2.13 17.19
CA PRO A 289 -22.13 -0.93 16.48
C PRO A 289 -22.45 0.26 17.39
N THR A 290 -22.47 0.05 18.71
CA THR A 290 -22.70 1.09 19.73
C THR A 290 -21.44 1.48 20.49
N SER A 291 -20.28 0.89 20.15
CA SER A 291 -19.01 1.26 20.76
C SER A 291 -18.70 2.74 20.50
N VAL A 292 -18.10 3.42 21.46
CA VAL A 292 -17.60 4.80 21.26
C VAL A 292 -16.14 4.83 20.80
N GLU A 293 -15.49 3.67 20.74
CA GLU A 293 -14.05 3.55 20.51
C GLU A 293 -13.65 3.78 19.04
N TYR A 294 -14.56 3.56 18.10
CA TYR A 294 -14.26 3.62 16.66
C TYR A 294 -15.36 4.31 15.83
N PRO A 295 -15.63 5.61 16.07
CA PRO A 295 -16.66 6.38 15.36
C PRO A 295 -16.45 6.45 13.83
N ALA A 296 -15.19 6.49 13.39
CA ALA A 296 -14.83 6.45 11.98
C ALA A 296 -15.30 5.14 11.31
N LEU A 297 -15.10 4.01 11.98
CA LEU A 297 -15.54 2.71 11.48
C LEU A 297 -17.08 2.65 11.34
N HIS A 298 -17.83 3.21 12.29
CA HIS A 298 -19.29 3.28 12.20
C HIS A 298 -19.75 4.06 10.98
N GLN A 299 -19.14 5.22 10.71
CA GLN A 299 -19.44 6.01 9.52
C GLN A 299 -19.11 5.26 8.23
N ALA A 300 -18.04 4.45 8.23
CA ALA A 300 -17.68 3.65 7.08
C ALA A 300 -18.66 2.52 6.80
N ILE A 301 -19.12 1.83 7.85
CA ILE A 301 -20.11 0.75 7.73
C ILE A 301 -21.48 1.30 7.32
N ALA A 302 -21.89 2.44 7.87
CA ALA A 302 -23.15 3.10 7.52
C ALA A 302 -23.19 3.58 6.05
N ALA A 303 -22.04 3.73 5.39
CA ALA A 303 -21.95 4.11 4.00
C ALA A 303 -22.08 2.94 3.01
N LEU A 304 -22.08 1.69 3.49
CA LEU A 304 -22.23 0.50 2.66
C LEU A 304 -23.69 0.34 2.21
N LYS A 305 -23.89 0.00 0.94
CA LYS A 305 -25.23 -0.02 0.31
C LYS A 305 -25.84 -1.41 0.20
N THR A 306 -25.02 -2.46 0.18
CA THR A 306 -25.48 -3.84 0.05
C THR A 306 -26.13 -4.38 1.32
N GLY A 307 -25.92 -3.72 2.47
CA GLY A 307 -26.33 -4.23 3.78
C GLY A 307 -25.48 -5.40 4.30
N MET A 308 -24.45 -5.82 3.55
CA MET A 308 -23.53 -6.85 4.03
C MET A 308 -22.72 -6.34 5.21
N SER A 309 -22.58 -7.16 6.26
CA SER A 309 -21.57 -6.90 7.30
C SER A 309 -20.17 -6.88 6.67
N PRO A 310 -19.21 -6.12 7.20
CA PRO A 310 -17.84 -6.11 6.68
C PRO A 310 -17.17 -7.49 6.57
N LYS A 311 -17.44 -8.40 7.53
CA LYS A 311 -16.96 -9.79 7.48
C LYS A 311 -17.41 -10.51 6.22
N HIS A 312 -18.73 -10.57 6.01
CA HIS A 312 -19.33 -11.18 4.82
C HIS A 312 -18.91 -10.48 3.52
N LEU A 313 -18.82 -9.14 3.53
CA LEU A 313 -18.41 -8.35 2.37
C LEU A 313 -16.99 -8.72 1.91
N LEU A 314 -16.03 -8.71 2.85
CA LEU A 314 -14.63 -9.03 2.57
C LEU A 314 -14.45 -10.52 2.23
N ALA A 315 -15.17 -11.42 2.92
CA ALA A 315 -15.14 -12.85 2.61
C ALA A 315 -15.66 -13.14 1.20
N ALA A 316 -16.80 -12.55 0.81
CA ALA A 316 -17.35 -12.71 -0.53
C ALA A 316 -16.41 -12.14 -1.59
N PHE A 317 -15.80 -10.98 -1.35
CA PHE A 317 -14.81 -10.41 -2.26
C PHE A 317 -13.59 -11.30 -2.45
N LEU A 318 -12.98 -11.78 -1.35
CA LEU A 318 -11.83 -12.67 -1.40
C LEU A 318 -12.16 -14.00 -2.10
N SER A 319 -13.39 -14.51 -1.95
CA SER A 319 -13.82 -15.73 -2.66
C SER A 319 -13.94 -15.56 -4.18
N LEU A 320 -14.01 -14.34 -4.72
CA LEU A 320 -13.98 -14.15 -6.18
C LEU A 320 -12.63 -14.53 -6.79
N GLN A 321 -11.57 -14.38 -6.00
CA GLN A 321 -10.19 -14.52 -6.44
C GLN A 321 -9.72 -15.98 -6.47
N PHE A 322 -10.49 -16.90 -5.88
CA PHE A 322 -10.07 -18.28 -5.67
C PHE A 322 -11.03 -19.33 -6.18
#